data_AF-A0A1X0NKF5-F1
#
_entry.id   AF-A0A1X0NKF5-F1
#
_cell.length_a   1.000
_cell.length_b   1.000
_cell.length_c   1.000
_cell.angle_alpha   90.00
_cell.angle_beta   90.00
_cell.angle_gamma   90.00
#
_symmetry.space_group_name_H-M   'P 1'
#
loop_
_entity.id
_entity.type
_entity.pdbx_description
1 polymer ?
#
loop_
_entity_poly.entity_id
_entity_poly.type
_entity_poly.pdbx_seq_one_letter_code
_entity_poly.pdbx_strand_id
1 'polypeptide(L)'
;MTRDPFLGTILKEISTSKLWVIVTFAIGAVSFYILLKKRKRQQAPPRRREDSYTTKINSSSVWNRIHQDLKGNGVCISWEVLTDNGEWREDGKRALETLATHMDVYLMCQIKSEEEKKKILLMVADINGLVRHKILFCQTGKGYEAFCRQIKPGLVILHDEPLASFLSTVLPDVVLVGGTSPKTTVTSLSTVRELLS
;
A
#
# COMPACT_ATOMS: atom_id res chain seq x y z
N MET A 1 -34.47 -36.93 -49.75
CA MET A 1 -33.28 -36.25 -50.33
C MET A 1 -32.99 -35.02 -49.49
N THR A 2 -32.11 -35.21 -48.52
CA THR A 2 -31.67 -34.26 -47.50
C THR A 2 -30.62 -33.32 -48.10
N ARG A 3 -30.81 -32.01 -47.95
CA ARG A 3 -29.83 -30.99 -48.32
C ARG A 3 -28.90 -30.77 -47.12
N ASP A 4 -27.65 -31.14 -47.30
CA ASP A 4 -26.59 -30.94 -46.31
C ASP A 4 -26.18 -29.45 -46.21
N PRO A 5 -25.72 -29.01 -45.03
CA PRO A 5 -25.56 -27.59 -44.72
C PRO A 5 -24.22 -27.04 -45.23
N PHE A 6 -24.33 -25.83 -45.81
CA PHE A 6 -23.27 -24.97 -46.36
C PHE A 6 -22.09 -24.65 -45.42
N LEU A 7 -22.13 -25.08 -44.15
CA LEU A 7 -21.14 -24.77 -43.12
C LEU A 7 -19.98 -25.78 -43.07
N GLY A 8 -20.10 -26.94 -43.71
CA GLY A 8 -19.03 -27.95 -43.72
C GLY A 8 -17.83 -27.60 -44.60
N THR A 9 -18.02 -26.72 -45.59
CA THR A 9 -17.00 -26.44 -46.61
C THR A 9 -16.09 -25.27 -46.23
N ILE A 10 -16.60 -24.29 -45.45
CA ILE A 10 -15.80 -23.13 -45.02
C ILE A 10 -14.77 -23.52 -43.94
N LEU A 11 -15.02 -24.58 -43.17
CA LEU A 11 -14.10 -25.02 -42.13
C LEU A 11 -12.91 -25.85 -42.65
N LYS A 12 -12.99 -26.37 -43.89
CA LYS A 12 -11.96 -27.26 -44.45
C LYS A 12 -10.89 -26.54 -45.27
N GLU A 13 -11.05 -25.24 -45.54
CA GLU A 13 -10.16 -24.47 -46.40
C GLU A 13 -9.22 -23.50 -45.66
N ILE A 14 -9.21 -23.52 -44.32
CA ILE A 14 -8.23 -22.79 -43.51
C ILE A 14 -7.16 -23.78 -43.02
N SER A 15 -6.55 -24.49 -43.97
CA SER A 15 -5.31 -25.24 -43.78
C SER A 15 -4.17 -24.47 -44.44
N THR A 16 -3.74 -23.39 -43.79
CA THR A 16 -2.48 -22.73 -44.10
C THR A 16 -1.62 -22.74 -42.85
N SER A 17 -0.70 -23.71 -42.84
CA SER A 17 0.30 -23.97 -41.79
C SER A 17 1.07 -22.74 -41.32
N LYS A 18 1.15 -21.68 -42.13
CA LYS A 18 1.84 -20.43 -41.81
C LYS A 18 1.08 -19.54 -40.82
N LEU A 19 -0.25 -19.52 -40.83
CA LEU A 19 -1.04 -18.68 -39.93
C LEU A 19 -0.99 -19.17 -38.48
N TRP A 20 -1.02 -20.49 -38.28
CA TRP A 20 -0.86 -21.08 -36.95
C TRP A 20 0.52 -20.79 -36.32
N VAL A 21 1.58 -20.77 -37.14
CA VAL A 21 2.93 -20.40 -36.69
C VAL A 21 2.99 -18.93 -36.25
N ILE A 22 2.33 -18.02 -36.98
CA ILE A 22 2.29 -16.60 -36.61
C ILE A 22 1.52 -16.39 -35.31
N VAL A 23 0.36 -17.05 -35.15
CA VAL A 23 -0.46 -16.94 -33.94
C VAL A 23 0.27 -17.51 -32.72
N THR A 24 0.91 -18.67 -32.85
CA THR A 24 1.70 -19.26 -31.74
C THR A 24 2.91 -18.40 -31.39
N PHE A 25 3.60 -17.82 -32.37
CA PHE A 25 4.71 -16.90 -32.12
C PHE A 25 4.25 -15.60 -31.43
N ALA A 26 3.09 -15.06 -31.81
CA ALA A 26 2.52 -13.87 -31.16
C ALA A 26 2.15 -14.14 -29.69
N ILE A 27 1.50 -15.27 -29.40
CA ILE A 27 1.15 -15.68 -28.03
C ILE A 27 2.42 -15.91 -27.19
N GLY A 28 3.43 -16.55 -27.79
CA GLY A 28 4.73 -16.76 -27.18
C GLY A 28 5.46 -15.45 -26.87
N ALA A 29 5.48 -14.51 -27.82
CA ALA A 29 6.10 -13.20 -27.65
C ALA A 29 5.40 -12.36 -26.57
N VAL A 30 4.07 -12.37 -26.50
CA VAL A 30 3.31 -11.67 -25.45
C VAL A 30 3.55 -12.32 -24.08
N SER A 31 3.56 -13.64 -23.99
CA SER A 31 3.86 -14.35 -22.73
C SER A 31 5.30 -14.09 -22.26
N PHE A 32 6.25 -14.10 -23.19
CA PHE A 32 7.66 -13.80 -22.91
C PHE A 32 7.85 -12.33 -22.51
N TYR A 33 7.14 -11.40 -23.16
CA TYR A 33 7.15 -9.98 -22.80
C TYR A 33 6.60 -9.74 -21.40
N ILE A 34 5.50 -10.41 -21.03
CA ILE A 34 4.93 -10.36 -19.67
C ILE A 34 5.92 -10.94 -18.65
N LEU A 35 6.61 -12.04 -18.98
CA LEU A 35 7.65 -12.65 -18.14
C LEU A 35 8.87 -11.74 -17.94
N LEU A 36 9.35 -11.07 -18.99
CA LEU A 36 10.44 -10.11 -18.90
C LEU A 36 10.05 -8.85 -18.10
N LYS A 37 8.82 -8.36 -18.27
CA LYS A 37 8.27 -7.26 -17.46
C LYS A 37 8.16 -7.65 -15.98
N LYS A 38 7.84 -8.92 -15.69
CA LYS A 38 7.79 -9.46 -14.33
C LYS A 38 9.19 -9.63 -13.72
N ARG A 39 10.21 -9.99 -14.52
CA ARG A 39 11.62 -10.06 -14.06
C ARG A 39 12.25 -8.70 -13.77
N LYS A 40 11.91 -7.63 -14.51
CA LYS A 40 12.36 -6.26 -14.16
C LYS A 40 11.80 -5.77 -12.81
N ARG A 41 10.68 -6.33 -12.33
CA ARG A 41 10.15 -6.09 -10.97
C ARG A 41 10.79 -6.96 -9.88
N GLN A 42 11.65 -7.91 -10.26
CA GLN A 42 12.40 -8.77 -9.34
C GLN A 42 13.90 -8.44 -9.32
N GLN A 43 14.27 -7.20 -9.62
CA GLN A 43 15.54 -6.71 -9.11
C GLN A 43 15.39 -6.64 -7.59
N ALA A 44 16.04 -7.59 -6.91
CA ALA A 44 16.34 -7.50 -5.49
C ALA A 44 16.79 -6.06 -5.18
N PRO A 45 16.33 -5.45 -4.07
CA PRO A 45 16.76 -4.12 -3.73
C PRO A 45 18.29 -4.09 -3.71
N PRO A 46 18.94 -3.02 -4.21
CA PRO A 46 20.36 -2.86 -3.99
C PRO A 46 20.58 -2.94 -2.48
N ARG A 47 21.53 -3.79 -2.05
CA ARG A 47 22.05 -3.79 -0.68
C ARG A 47 22.45 -2.36 -0.37
N ARG A 48 21.57 -1.63 0.33
CA ARG A 48 21.76 -0.24 0.72
C ARG A 48 22.93 -0.26 1.69
N ARG A 49 24.07 0.30 1.26
CA ARG A 49 25.21 0.56 2.14
C ARG A 49 24.70 1.34 3.35
N GLU A 50 25.05 0.84 4.54
CA GLU A 50 24.96 1.54 5.80
C GLU A 50 25.89 2.75 5.74
N ASP A 51 25.34 3.90 5.38
CA ASP A 51 25.96 5.17 5.73
C ASP A 51 25.23 5.70 6.96
N SER A 52 25.88 5.49 8.11
CA SER A 52 25.47 5.89 9.45
C SER A 52 25.36 7.41 9.57
N TYR A 53 24.13 7.92 9.60
CA TYR A 53 23.85 9.24 10.16
C TYR A 53 22.51 9.20 10.89
N THR A 54 22.54 9.34 12.22
CA THR A 54 21.39 9.72 13.05
C THR A 54 20.96 11.14 12.68
N THR A 55 20.32 11.27 11.54
CA THR A 55 19.83 12.57 11.09
C THR A 55 18.47 12.79 11.71
N LYS A 56 18.33 13.89 12.44
CA LYS A 56 17.03 14.44 12.83
C LYS A 56 16.35 14.86 11.53
N ILE A 57 15.61 13.94 10.91
CA ILE A 57 15.06 14.09 9.56
C ILE A 57 13.96 15.16 9.62
N ASN A 58 14.19 16.27 8.95
CA ASN A 58 13.27 17.41 8.83
C ASN A 58 11.97 16.94 8.13
N SER A 59 10.80 17.35 8.62
CA SER A 59 9.47 16.92 8.11
C SER A 59 9.31 17.03 6.59
N SER A 60 9.90 18.06 6.00
CA SER A 60 9.91 18.31 4.55
C SER A 60 10.53 17.18 3.74
N SER A 61 11.46 16.44 4.32
CA SER A 61 12.06 15.26 3.66
C SER A 61 11.19 14.02 3.76
N VAL A 62 10.28 13.93 4.73
CA VAL A 62 9.28 12.84 4.80
C VAL A 62 8.31 13.00 3.63
N TRP A 63 7.71 14.18 3.45
CA TRP A 63 6.83 14.47 2.31
C TRP A 63 7.50 14.29 0.95
N ASN A 64 8.74 14.75 0.80
CA ASN A 64 9.47 14.58 -0.45
C ASN A 64 9.76 13.10 -0.76
N ARG A 65 10.05 12.28 0.25
CA ARG A 65 10.20 10.82 0.10
C ARG A 65 8.88 10.15 -0.23
N ILE A 66 7.81 10.55 0.45
CA ILE A 66 6.45 10.09 0.19
C ILE A 66 6.05 10.38 -1.26
N HIS A 67 6.35 11.58 -1.80
CA HIS A 67 5.99 11.95 -3.16
C HIS A 67 6.90 11.34 -4.25
N GLN A 68 8.20 11.16 -3.99
CA GLN A 68 9.14 10.66 -5.02
C GLN A 68 9.13 9.13 -5.17
N ASP A 69 8.94 8.38 -4.09
CA ASP A 69 9.15 6.92 -4.08
C ASP A 69 7.86 6.07 -3.94
N LEU A 70 6.71 6.65 -3.57
CA LEU A 70 5.43 5.92 -3.50
C LEU A 70 4.79 5.76 -4.88
N LYS A 71 5.50 5.16 -5.84
CA LYS A 71 4.95 4.76 -7.14
C LYS A 71 3.97 3.59 -6.98
N GLY A 72 2.74 3.91 -6.55
CA GLY A 72 1.61 2.99 -6.51
C GLY A 72 1.47 2.13 -5.24
N ASN A 73 2.29 2.37 -4.21
CA ASN A 73 2.12 1.72 -2.91
C ASN A 73 1.46 2.73 -1.95
N GLY A 74 0.27 2.40 -1.44
CA GLY A 74 -0.48 3.29 -0.55
C GLY A 74 0.20 3.54 0.79
N VAL A 75 -0.33 4.53 1.53
CA VAL A 75 0.06 4.86 2.90
C VAL A 75 -0.87 4.13 3.86
N CYS A 76 -0.32 3.47 4.88
CA CYS A 76 -1.09 2.91 5.98
C CYS A 76 -0.90 3.79 7.22
N ILE A 77 -1.98 4.29 7.81
CA ILE A 77 -1.93 5.11 9.02
C ILE A 77 -2.76 4.47 10.14
N SER A 78 -2.19 4.45 11.35
CA SER A 78 -2.86 3.94 12.55
C SER A 78 -3.89 4.94 13.07
N TRP A 79 -5.06 4.47 13.46
CA TRP A 79 -6.12 5.29 14.07
C TRP A 79 -5.65 6.02 15.33
N GLU A 80 -4.79 5.39 16.11
CA GLU A 80 -4.23 5.86 17.37
C GLU A 80 -3.23 7.02 17.17
N VAL A 81 -2.69 7.18 15.95
CA VAL A 81 -1.91 8.38 15.58
C VAL A 81 -2.81 9.59 15.44
N LEU A 82 -4.02 9.38 14.90
CA LEU A 82 -4.95 10.47 14.56
C LEU A 82 -5.86 10.85 15.73
N THR A 83 -6.00 9.95 16.71
CA THR A 83 -6.95 10.10 17.80
C THR A 83 -6.33 9.83 19.16
N ASP A 84 -6.93 10.43 20.18
CA ASP A 84 -6.66 10.17 21.58
C ASP A 84 -7.97 9.84 22.28
N ASN A 85 -8.03 8.73 23.01
CA ASN A 85 -9.25 8.26 23.68
C ASN A 85 -10.50 8.21 22.79
N GLY A 86 -10.32 7.96 21.48
CA GLY A 86 -11.41 7.88 20.51
C GLY A 86 -12.00 9.24 20.09
N GLU A 87 -11.25 10.33 20.27
CA GLU A 87 -11.51 11.66 19.74
C GLU A 87 -10.34 12.14 18.88
N TRP A 88 -10.58 13.04 17.94
CA TRP A 88 -9.53 13.56 17.07
C TRP A 88 -8.45 14.30 17.88
N ARG A 89 -7.17 13.97 17.63
CA ARG A 89 -6.05 14.81 18.06
C ARG A 89 -6.06 16.12 17.29
N GLU A 90 -5.33 17.11 17.81
CA GLU A 90 -5.03 18.34 17.07
C GLU A 90 -4.42 17.97 15.70
N ASP A 91 -4.93 18.59 14.64
CA ASP A 91 -4.60 18.31 13.25
C ASP A 91 -4.85 16.88 12.74
N GLY A 92 -5.36 15.94 13.56
CA GLY A 92 -5.58 14.54 13.19
C GLY A 92 -6.52 14.37 11.99
N LYS A 93 -7.71 14.99 12.06
CA LYS A 93 -8.67 14.96 10.95
C LYS A 93 -8.07 15.57 9.67
N ARG A 94 -7.44 16.74 9.80
CA ARG A 94 -6.82 17.46 8.69
C ARG A 94 -5.69 16.67 8.05
N ALA A 95 -4.87 15.98 8.84
CA ALA A 95 -3.80 15.11 8.37
C ALA A 95 -4.36 13.95 7.54
N LEU A 96 -5.40 13.29 8.03
CA LEU A 96 -6.05 12.20 7.30
C LEU A 96 -6.68 12.69 5.99
N GLU A 97 -7.40 13.82 6.00
CA GLU A 97 -7.96 14.42 4.78
C GLU A 97 -6.87 14.80 3.76
N THR A 98 -5.77 15.37 4.24
CA THR A 98 -4.64 15.77 3.38
C THR A 98 -4.00 14.54 2.75
N LEU A 99 -3.76 13.47 3.53
CA LEU A 99 -3.23 12.21 3.01
C LEU A 99 -4.20 11.58 2.01
N ALA A 100 -5.50 11.48 2.35
CA ALA A 100 -6.51 10.86 1.50
C ALA A 100 -6.76 11.62 0.20
N THR A 101 -6.47 12.92 0.16
CA THR A 101 -6.58 13.75 -1.05
C THR A 101 -5.45 13.45 -2.04
N HIS A 102 -4.24 13.20 -1.55
CA HIS A 102 -3.04 13.10 -2.40
C HIS A 102 -2.57 11.67 -2.62
N MET A 103 -3.06 10.72 -1.82
CA MET A 103 -2.49 9.38 -1.71
C MET A 103 -3.56 8.31 -1.56
N ASP A 104 -3.17 7.08 -1.84
CA ASP A 104 -4.00 5.93 -1.52
C ASP A 104 -3.84 5.55 -0.05
N VAL A 105 -4.87 5.79 0.77
CA VAL A 105 -4.79 5.64 2.23
C VAL A 105 -5.51 4.37 2.71
N TYR A 106 -4.79 3.59 3.51
CA TYR A 106 -5.32 2.55 4.38
C TYR A 106 -5.36 3.07 5.81
N LEU A 107 -6.55 3.10 6.42
CA LEU A 107 -6.71 3.44 7.82
C LEU A 107 -6.76 2.14 8.62
N MET A 108 -5.76 1.91 9.46
CA MET A 108 -5.68 0.72 10.32
C MET A 108 -6.15 1.04 11.73
N CYS A 109 -7.13 0.29 12.21
CA CYS A 109 -7.75 0.51 13.52
C CYS A 109 -7.59 -0.75 14.37
N GLN A 110 -6.98 -0.64 15.56
CA GLN A 110 -7.01 -1.72 16.53
C GLN A 110 -8.20 -1.55 17.48
N ILE A 111 -9.24 -2.36 17.28
CA ILE A 111 -10.50 -2.26 18.01
C ILE A 111 -10.66 -3.38 19.05
N LYS A 112 -11.40 -3.09 20.12
CA LYS A 112 -11.76 -4.07 21.15
C LYS A 112 -13.22 -4.52 21.03
N SER A 113 -14.07 -3.76 20.36
CA SER A 113 -15.49 -4.09 20.20
C SER A 113 -16.08 -3.61 18.87
N GLU A 114 -17.25 -4.15 18.51
CA GLU A 114 -17.98 -3.72 17.31
C GLU A 114 -18.60 -2.31 17.48
N GLU A 115 -18.85 -1.86 18.71
CA GLU A 115 -19.29 -0.50 19.02
C GLU A 115 -18.21 0.52 18.66
N GLU A 116 -16.96 0.23 19.02
CA GLU A 116 -15.81 1.07 18.67
C GLU A 116 -15.65 1.19 17.15
N LYS A 117 -15.74 0.07 16.43
CA LYS A 117 -15.74 0.05 14.96
C LYS A 117 -16.84 0.93 14.37
N LYS A 118 -18.07 0.85 14.88
CA LYS A 118 -19.19 1.69 14.44
C LYS A 118 -18.88 3.18 14.69
N LYS A 119 -18.34 3.52 15.86
CA LYS A 119 -17.94 4.90 16.20
C LYS A 119 -16.89 5.42 15.21
N ILE A 120 -15.84 4.66 14.95
CA ILE A 120 -14.78 5.04 14.01
C ILE A 120 -15.35 5.25 12.61
N LEU A 121 -16.18 4.32 12.12
CA LEU A 121 -16.81 4.44 10.81
C LEU A 121 -17.68 5.69 10.67
N LEU A 122 -18.39 6.08 11.74
CA LEU A 122 -19.16 7.34 11.76
C LEU A 122 -18.25 8.56 11.77
N MET A 123 -17.14 8.53 12.52
CA MET A 123 -16.20 9.65 12.61
C MET A 123 -15.47 9.95 11.30
N VAL A 124 -15.25 8.93 10.46
CA VAL A 124 -14.53 9.08 9.18
C VAL A 124 -15.45 9.10 7.97
N ALA A 125 -16.77 9.06 8.17
CA ALA A 125 -17.76 8.96 7.09
C ALA A 125 -17.76 10.18 6.16
N ASP A 126 -17.34 11.35 6.67
CA ASP A 126 -17.30 12.62 5.94
C ASP A 126 -15.91 12.93 5.34
N ILE A 127 -14.94 12.04 5.48
CA ILE A 127 -13.58 12.24 4.96
C ILE A 127 -13.54 11.88 3.48
N ASN A 128 -13.47 12.91 2.64
CA ASN A 128 -13.32 12.76 1.21
C ASN A 128 -12.00 12.06 0.84
N GLY A 129 -12.06 11.16 -0.14
CA GLY A 129 -10.89 10.38 -0.60
C GLY A 129 -10.61 9.12 0.22
N LEU A 130 -11.14 8.99 1.44
CA LEU A 130 -10.98 7.77 2.23
C LEU A 130 -11.96 6.69 1.77
N VAL A 131 -11.42 5.59 1.25
CA VAL A 131 -12.25 4.51 0.68
C VAL A 131 -12.64 3.51 1.76
N ARG A 132 -13.95 3.22 1.89
CA ARG A 132 -14.50 2.35 2.95
C ARG A 132 -13.82 0.98 3.08
N HIS A 133 -13.48 0.33 1.97
CA HIS A 133 -12.82 -1.00 2.01
C HIS A 133 -11.32 -0.94 2.34
N LYS A 134 -10.77 0.27 2.56
CA LYS A 134 -9.39 0.52 3.01
C LYS A 134 -9.35 0.94 4.48
N ILE A 135 -10.51 0.96 5.15
CA ILE A 135 -10.60 1.07 6.60
C ILE A 135 -10.54 -0.35 7.16
N LEU A 136 -9.39 -0.71 7.72
CA LEU A 136 -9.03 -2.04 8.15
C LEU A 136 -9.12 -2.13 9.68
N PHE A 137 -9.66 -3.25 10.16
CA PHE A 137 -9.88 -3.47 11.58
C PHE A 137 -9.19 -4.75 12.02
N CYS A 138 -8.48 -4.67 13.14
CA CYS A 138 -7.88 -5.82 13.81
C CYS A 138 -8.07 -5.71 15.32
N GLN A 139 -7.92 -6.81 16.06
CA GLN A 139 -8.00 -6.80 17.52
C GLN A 139 -6.63 -6.87 18.19
N THR A 140 -5.60 -7.33 17.46
CA THR A 140 -4.28 -7.64 18.00
C THR A 140 -3.17 -7.04 17.15
N GLY A 141 -2.02 -6.77 17.75
CA GLY A 141 -0.82 -6.32 17.04
C GLY A 141 -0.39 -7.31 15.95
N LYS A 142 -0.51 -8.63 16.19
CA LYS A 142 -0.26 -9.65 15.15
C LYS A 142 -1.21 -9.53 13.96
N GLY A 143 -2.47 -9.17 14.21
CA GLY A 143 -3.44 -8.88 13.16
C GLY A 143 -3.01 -7.66 12.33
N TYR A 144 -2.56 -6.60 13.00
CA TYR A 144 -1.99 -5.41 12.35
C TYR A 144 -0.82 -5.79 11.44
N GLU A 145 0.15 -6.55 11.96
CA GLU A 145 1.30 -7.04 11.21
C GLU A 145 0.88 -7.85 9.97
N ALA A 146 -0.10 -8.74 10.13
CA ALA A 146 -0.60 -9.57 9.04
C ALA A 146 -1.21 -8.72 7.92
N PHE A 147 -2.03 -7.72 8.26
CA PHE A 147 -2.58 -6.79 7.28
C PHE A 147 -1.48 -6.01 6.56
N CYS A 148 -0.54 -5.44 7.30
CA CYS A 148 0.58 -4.70 6.71
C CYS A 148 1.38 -5.53 5.70
N ARG A 149 1.61 -6.82 5.99
CA ARG A 149 2.28 -7.76 5.07
C ARG A 149 1.46 -8.09 3.83
N GLN A 150 0.13 -8.10 3.93
CA GLN A 150 -0.77 -8.36 2.81
C GLN A 150 -0.90 -7.15 1.91
N ILE A 151 -1.17 -5.98 2.47
CA ILE A 151 -1.38 -4.74 1.71
C ILE A 151 -0.05 -4.16 1.18
N LYS A 152 1.07 -4.43 1.88
CA LYS A 152 2.43 -3.95 1.55
C LYS A 152 2.44 -2.45 1.25
N PRO A 153 2.07 -1.62 2.23
CA PRO A 153 2.03 -0.19 2.02
C PRO A 153 3.47 0.31 1.82
N GLY A 154 3.60 1.37 1.04
CA GLY A 154 4.92 1.97 0.80
C GLY A 154 5.36 2.81 1.99
N LEU A 155 4.44 3.21 2.85
CA LEU A 155 4.70 3.88 4.11
C LEU A 155 3.72 3.40 5.18
N VAL A 156 4.21 3.18 6.41
CA VAL A 156 3.34 3.04 7.58
C VAL A 156 3.60 4.17 8.57
N ILE A 157 2.54 4.77 9.08
CA ILE A 157 2.56 5.81 10.12
C ILE A 157 1.84 5.26 11.35
N LEU A 158 2.53 5.13 12.48
CA LEU A 158 1.98 4.53 13.70
C LEU A 158 2.59 5.14 14.97
N HIS A 159 2.03 4.81 16.14
CA HIS A 159 2.50 5.31 17.45
C HIS A 159 3.17 4.23 18.33
N ASP A 160 2.98 2.94 18.01
CA ASP A 160 3.47 1.79 18.79
C ASP A 160 4.92 1.42 18.42
N GLU A 161 5.89 1.73 19.30
CA GLU A 161 7.32 1.50 19.06
C GLU A 161 7.69 0.02 18.78
N PRO A 162 7.27 -0.97 19.59
CA PRO A 162 7.45 -2.39 19.27
C PRO A 162 7.00 -2.76 17.86
N LEU A 163 5.81 -2.30 17.46
CA LEU A 163 5.24 -2.58 16.14
C LEU A 163 6.02 -1.88 15.02
N ALA A 164 6.42 -0.61 15.21
CA ALA A 164 7.29 0.11 14.28
C ALA A 164 8.60 -0.63 14.06
N SER A 165 9.22 -1.06 15.16
CA SER A 165 10.50 -1.77 15.16
C SER A 165 10.45 -3.09 14.41
N PHE A 166 9.31 -3.77 14.41
CA PHE A 166 9.09 -4.98 13.65
C PHE A 166 8.79 -4.67 12.18
N LEU A 167 7.86 -3.76 11.92
CA LEU A 167 7.43 -3.41 10.56
C LEU A 167 8.58 -2.83 9.74
N SER A 168 9.54 -2.13 10.35
CA SER A 168 10.72 -1.59 9.67
C SER A 168 11.65 -2.67 9.10
N THR A 169 11.47 -3.94 9.51
CA THR A 169 12.24 -5.07 8.96
C THR A 169 11.61 -5.67 7.70
N VAL A 170 10.32 -5.40 7.47
CA VAL A 170 9.53 -6.02 6.39
C VAL A 170 8.94 -5.02 5.41
N LEU A 171 8.88 -3.73 5.77
CA LEU A 171 8.35 -2.64 4.97
C LEU A 171 9.42 -1.61 4.66
N PRO A 172 9.29 -0.91 3.51
CA PRO A 172 10.31 0.01 3.04
C PRO A 172 10.46 1.24 3.95
N ASP A 173 9.34 1.82 4.40
CA ASP A 173 9.35 3.03 5.22
C ASP A 173 8.33 2.96 6.36
N VAL A 174 8.81 3.34 7.55
CA VAL A 174 8.02 3.38 8.79
C VAL A 174 8.27 4.69 9.51
N VAL A 175 7.18 5.35 9.89
CA VAL A 175 7.14 6.58 10.67
C VAL A 175 6.51 6.29 12.03
N LEU A 176 7.23 6.63 13.09
CA LEU A 176 6.77 6.57 14.47
C LEU A 176 6.39 7.98 14.94
N VAL A 177 5.16 8.20 15.36
CA VAL A 177 4.67 9.50 15.85
C VAL A 177 4.57 9.47 17.37
N GLY A 178 5.07 10.53 18.03
CA GLY A 178 4.98 10.71 19.48
C GLY A 178 6.00 9.89 20.29
N GLY A 179 6.98 9.28 19.62
CA GLY A 179 8.01 8.46 20.26
C GLY A 179 9.37 8.64 19.60
N THR A 180 10.41 8.14 20.26
CA THR A 180 11.78 8.11 19.73
C THR A 180 12.19 6.66 19.55
N SER A 181 12.33 6.21 18.30
CA SER A 181 12.84 4.86 18.06
C SER A 181 14.38 4.85 18.09
N PRO A 182 15.02 3.87 18.76
CA PRO A 182 16.47 3.69 18.68
C PRO A 182 16.95 3.12 17.33
N LYS A 183 16.03 2.67 16.46
CA LYS A 183 16.38 2.09 15.14
C LYS A 183 16.44 3.17 14.06
N THR A 184 17.55 3.20 13.32
CA THR A 184 17.84 4.15 12.23
C THR A 184 16.87 4.06 11.04
N THR A 185 16.16 2.95 10.86
CA THR A 185 15.19 2.77 9.76
C THR A 185 13.82 3.41 10.04
N VAL A 186 13.54 3.78 11.30
CA VAL A 186 12.26 4.37 11.71
C VAL A 186 12.41 5.88 11.76
N THR A 187 11.61 6.59 10.96
CA THR A 187 11.57 8.05 11.04
C THR A 187 10.68 8.45 12.21
N SER A 188 11.21 9.18 13.18
CA SER A 188 10.44 9.60 14.36
C SER A 188 9.93 11.03 14.17
N LEU A 189 8.64 11.24 14.39
CA LEU A 189 7.98 12.55 14.40
C LEU A 189 7.44 12.84 15.79
N SER A 190 7.52 14.09 16.23
CA SER A 190 7.03 14.46 17.56
C SER A 190 5.51 14.56 17.57
N THR A 191 4.91 15.06 16.48
CA THR A 191 3.48 15.33 16.38
C THR A 191 2.92 15.00 15.00
N VAL A 192 1.60 14.81 14.93
CA VAL A 192 0.85 14.60 13.67
C VAL A 192 0.99 15.82 12.74
N ARG A 193 1.15 17.02 13.29
CA ARG A 193 1.31 18.26 12.51
C ARG A 193 2.55 18.25 11.61
N GLU A 194 3.60 17.53 11.99
CA GLU A 194 4.79 17.35 11.15
C GLU A 194 4.48 16.54 9.88
N LEU A 195 3.39 15.77 9.86
CA LEU A 195 2.86 15.16 8.65
C LEU A 195 2.17 16.16 7.73
N LEU A 196 2.04 17.44 8.06
CA LEU A 196 1.39 18.46 7.22
C LEU A 196 2.37 19.51 6.68
N SER A 197 3.63 19.47 7.12
CA SER A 197 4.67 20.49 6.86
C SER A 197 5.73 20.02 5.87
#